data_AF-A0A7S3I4W9-F1
#
_entry.id   AF-A0A7S3I4W9-F1
#
_cell.length_a   1.000
_cell.length_b   1.000
_cell.length_c   1.000
_cell.angle_alpha   90.00
_cell.angle_beta   90.00
_cell.angle_gamma   90.00
#
_symmetry.space_group_name_H-M   'P 1'
#
loop_
_entity.id
_entity.type
_entity.pdbx_description
1 polymer ?
#
loop_
_entity_poly.entity_id
_entity_poly.type
_entity_poly.pdbx_seq_one_letter_code
_entity_poly.pdbx_strand_id
1 'polypeptide(L)'
;LLLAPPDAMALSLALSPISFNAPMAPAVHNVRGSTARMETLSDLKTMAPKLNPVVGYFDPLKLGEQTFWDNTNEETIGFLRHCEIKHGRVAMAAFVGFIVQANGIHFPWAPFNSITTLSPPEQWDELPDAAKWQIILGVGFLEWWSEIRLDGSAHYMKGGKPGYVPPFSATPDKLPHPIPLDLYDPFKFSKNASEEKKAAGLLKEINNGRLAMLGIMGFLAEAKVPGSVPLLTGLIKPYGGEVMAPFYTTIDWSSWAYIPVKMQ
;
A
#
# COMPACT_ATOMS: atom_id res chain seq x y z
N LEU A 1 -32.29 -99.37 0.12
CA LEU A 1 -31.02 -99.61 0.84
C LEU A 1 -30.15 -98.38 0.63
N LEU A 2 -30.24 -97.40 1.53
CA LEU A 2 -29.31 -96.26 1.67
C LEU A 2 -29.83 -95.40 2.83
N LEU A 3 -29.37 -95.74 4.04
CA LEU A 3 -29.44 -94.90 5.22
C LEU A 3 -27.98 -94.69 5.66
N ALA A 4 -27.58 -93.42 5.67
CA ALA A 4 -26.42 -92.89 6.39
C ALA A 4 -26.60 -93.09 7.92
N PRO A 5 -25.73 -92.61 8.83
CA PRO A 5 -24.52 -91.75 8.70
C PRO A 5 -23.40 -92.21 9.70
N PRO A 6 -22.62 -91.33 10.37
CA PRO A 6 -21.75 -90.20 9.97
C PRO A 6 -20.27 -90.43 10.36
N ASP A 7 -19.33 -89.57 9.91
CA ASP A 7 -18.34 -88.91 10.78
C ASP A 7 -17.31 -88.02 10.02
N ALA A 8 -16.90 -86.95 10.71
CA ALA A 8 -15.62 -86.21 10.69
C ALA A 8 -15.29 -85.13 9.62
N MET A 9 -15.39 -83.88 10.08
CA MET A 9 -14.51 -82.68 9.95
C MET A 9 -13.41 -82.61 8.85
N ALA A 10 -13.40 -81.51 8.10
CA ALA A 10 -12.17 -80.76 7.76
C ALA A 10 -12.47 -79.30 7.40
N LEU A 11 -11.84 -78.39 8.14
CA LEU A 11 -11.87 -76.92 8.04
C LEU A 11 -10.91 -76.46 6.93
N SER A 12 -11.41 -75.83 5.87
CA SER A 12 -10.60 -75.27 4.77
C SER A 12 -10.52 -73.75 4.85
N LEU A 13 -9.33 -73.23 5.18
CA LEU A 13 -8.96 -71.81 5.16
C LEU A 13 -8.46 -71.44 3.76
N ALA A 14 -9.29 -70.74 2.98
CA ALA A 14 -8.87 -70.14 1.72
C ALA A 14 -8.22 -68.77 1.96
N LEU A 15 -6.92 -68.64 1.66
CA LEU A 15 -6.23 -67.34 1.59
C LEU A 15 -6.53 -66.66 0.26
N SER A 16 -7.27 -65.55 0.29
CA SER A 16 -7.37 -64.59 -0.81
C SER A 16 -6.38 -63.43 -0.59
N PRO A 17 -5.47 -63.12 -1.54
CA PRO A 17 -4.58 -61.97 -1.40
C PRO A 17 -5.35 -60.67 -1.68
N ILE A 18 -5.53 -59.85 -0.65
CA ILE A 18 -5.96 -58.45 -0.82
C ILE A 18 -4.72 -57.67 -1.26
N SER A 19 -4.71 -57.26 -2.53
CA SER A 19 -3.69 -56.39 -3.12
C SER A 19 -3.60 -55.07 -2.36
N PHE A 20 -2.40 -54.73 -1.90
CA PHE A 20 -2.06 -53.44 -1.31
C PHE A 20 -1.91 -52.40 -2.42
N ASN A 21 -2.91 -51.54 -2.63
CA ASN A 21 -2.76 -50.34 -3.46
C ASN A 21 -2.19 -49.21 -2.60
N ALA A 22 -0.93 -48.86 -2.81
CA ALA A 22 -0.35 -47.66 -2.22
C ALA A 22 -1.05 -46.40 -2.80
N PRO A 23 -1.40 -45.39 -1.99
CA PRO A 23 -1.94 -44.14 -2.52
C PRO A 23 -0.86 -43.42 -3.33
N MET A 24 -1.10 -43.22 -4.64
CA MET A 24 -0.31 -42.29 -5.45
C MET A 24 -0.40 -40.91 -4.83
N ALA A 25 0.73 -40.36 -4.40
CA ALA A 25 0.83 -38.97 -4.01
C ALA A 25 0.40 -38.07 -5.19
N PRO A 26 -0.41 -37.02 -4.97
CA PRO A 26 -0.78 -36.10 -6.04
C PRO A 26 0.50 -35.46 -6.59
N ALA A 27 0.64 -35.49 -7.91
CA ALA A 27 1.73 -34.80 -8.60
C ALA A 27 1.64 -33.31 -8.27
N VAL A 28 2.61 -32.83 -7.49
CA VAL A 28 2.79 -31.41 -7.20
C VAL A 28 3.10 -30.74 -8.54
N HIS A 29 2.11 -30.04 -9.10
CA HIS A 29 2.38 -29.08 -10.16
C HIS A 29 3.20 -27.96 -9.54
N ASN A 30 4.52 -28.04 -9.68
CA ASN A 30 5.38 -26.88 -9.52
C ASN A 30 4.99 -25.88 -10.62
N VAL A 31 4.06 -24.98 -10.28
CA VAL A 31 3.90 -23.74 -11.02
C VAL A 31 5.27 -23.07 -10.96
N ARG A 32 5.96 -23.06 -12.10
CA ARG A 32 7.21 -22.33 -12.28
C ARG A 32 6.88 -20.87 -11.95
N GLY A 33 7.17 -20.45 -10.73
CA GLY A 33 7.09 -19.06 -10.35
C GLY A 33 7.94 -18.28 -11.35
N SER A 34 7.35 -17.32 -12.03
CA SER A 34 8.10 -16.34 -12.78
C SER A 34 9.15 -15.79 -11.80
N THR A 35 10.42 -16.08 -12.03
CA THR A 35 11.52 -15.54 -11.26
C THR A 35 11.33 -14.03 -11.18
N ALA A 36 11.19 -13.50 -9.97
CA ALA A 36 11.03 -12.09 -9.68
C ALA A 36 12.15 -11.32 -10.41
N ARG A 37 11.85 -10.73 -11.56
CA ARG A 37 12.83 -10.03 -12.39
C ARG A 37 12.88 -8.59 -11.91
N MET A 38 14.06 -8.17 -11.47
CA MET A 38 14.30 -6.77 -11.15
C MET A 38 14.21 -5.92 -12.41
N GLU A 39 13.65 -4.73 -12.28
CA GLU A 39 13.54 -3.82 -13.41
C GLU A 39 14.87 -3.16 -13.70
N THR A 40 15.19 -3.08 -14.99
CA THR A 40 16.46 -2.54 -15.47
C THR A 40 16.26 -1.16 -16.08
N LEU A 41 17.36 -0.44 -16.29
CA LEU A 41 17.36 0.84 -17.00
C LEU A 41 16.77 0.72 -18.42
N SER A 42 16.93 -0.43 -19.07
CA SER A 42 16.32 -0.68 -20.39
C SER A 42 14.79 -0.78 -20.33
N ASP A 43 14.26 -1.32 -19.23
CA ASP A 43 12.81 -1.41 -19.00
C ASP A 43 12.23 -0.01 -18.76
N LEU A 44 12.94 0.88 -18.05
CA LEU A 44 12.58 2.29 -17.89
C LEU A 44 12.55 3.05 -19.23
N LYS A 45 13.59 2.87 -20.06
CA LYS A 45 13.66 3.49 -21.39
C LYS A 45 12.54 3.00 -22.32
N THR A 46 12.07 1.77 -22.14
CA THR A 46 10.94 1.22 -22.89
C THR A 46 9.59 1.77 -22.39
N MET A 47 9.49 2.06 -21.09
CA MET A 47 8.29 2.62 -20.47
C MET A 47 8.12 4.11 -20.74
N ALA A 48 9.21 4.87 -20.79
CA ALA A 48 9.17 6.33 -20.87
C ALA A 48 8.40 6.89 -22.09
N PRO A 49 8.57 6.35 -23.32
CA PRO A 49 7.76 6.77 -24.47
C PRO A 49 6.26 6.48 -24.31
N LYS A 50 5.87 5.48 -23.51
CA LYS A 50 4.45 5.18 -23.23
C LYS A 50 3.83 6.19 -22.27
N LEU A 51 4.64 6.81 -21.40
CA LEU A 51 4.20 7.86 -20.48
C LEU A 51 4.10 9.21 -21.18
N ASN A 52 5.14 9.56 -21.94
CA ASN A 52 5.16 10.75 -22.78
C ASN A 52 6.06 10.53 -24.01
N PRO A 53 5.49 10.42 -25.23
CA PRO A 53 6.27 10.14 -26.43
C PRO A 53 7.16 11.32 -26.87
N VAL A 54 6.86 12.55 -26.43
CA VAL A 54 7.60 13.76 -26.82
C VAL A 54 8.86 13.94 -25.99
N VAL A 55 8.76 13.77 -24.67
CA VAL A 55 9.89 13.93 -23.74
C VAL A 55 10.77 12.67 -23.72
N GLY A 56 10.18 11.49 -23.88
CA GLY A 56 10.91 10.22 -23.82
C GLY A 56 11.52 9.97 -22.44
N TYR A 57 12.70 9.34 -22.40
CA TYR A 57 13.43 9.07 -21.16
C TYR A 57 14.08 10.35 -20.63
N PHE A 58 13.64 10.79 -19.44
CA PHE A 58 14.10 12.01 -18.79
C PHE A 58 14.89 11.68 -17.52
N ASP A 59 16.21 11.86 -17.56
CA ASP A 59 17.11 11.69 -16.42
C ASP A 59 18.28 12.69 -16.48
N PRO A 60 18.04 13.97 -16.12
CA PRO A 60 19.09 15.00 -16.19
C PRO A 60 20.17 14.83 -15.11
N LEU A 61 19.86 14.15 -14.00
CA LEU A 61 20.77 13.98 -12.85
C LEU A 61 21.47 12.61 -12.85
N LYS A 62 21.15 11.75 -13.82
CA LYS A 62 21.67 10.37 -13.96
C LYS A 62 21.44 9.52 -12.71
N LEU A 63 20.34 9.76 -11.98
CA LEU A 63 20.05 9.03 -10.75
C LEU A 63 19.68 7.56 -11.04
N GLY A 64 19.14 7.27 -12.23
CA GLY A 64 18.83 5.90 -12.64
C GLY A 64 20.06 5.03 -12.88
N GLU A 65 21.25 5.64 -13.03
CA GLU A 65 22.53 4.96 -13.23
C GLU A 65 23.33 4.81 -11.92
N GLN A 66 22.89 5.47 -10.84
CA GLN A 66 23.58 5.42 -9.55
C GLN A 66 23.22 4.15 -8.76
N THR A 67 24.13 3.79 -7.86
CA THR A 67 23.95 2.71 -6.88
C THR A 67 23.89 3.33 -5.50
N PHE A 68 22.79 3.11 -4.78
CA PHE A 68 22.67 3.60 -3.40
C PHE A 68 22.93 2.49 -2.38
N TRP A 69 23.58 2.84 -1.27
CA TRP A 69 23.84 1.96 -0.12
C TRP A 69 24.46 0.61 -0.50
N ASP A 70 25.47 0.64 -1.38
CA ASP A 70 26.22 -0.54 -1.88
C ASP A 70 25.35 -1.64 -2.54
N ASN A 71 24.14 -1.28 -2.99
CA ASN A 71 23.23 -2.19 -3.70
C ASN A 71 23.50 -2.23 -5.20
N THR A 72 22.88 -3.21 -5.88
CA THR A 72 22.88 -3.28 -7.35
C THR A 72 22.09 -2.12 -7.97
N ASN A 73 22.36 -1.82 -9.24
CA ASN A 73 21.65 -0.75 -9.94
C ASN A 73 20.15 -1.09 -10.08
N GLU A 74 19.81 -2.35 -10.30
CA GLU A 74 18.44 -2.83 -10.41
C GLU A 74 17.65 -2.69 -9.10
N GLU A 75 18.30 -2.94 -7.95
CA GLU A 75 17.73 -2.68 -6.62
C GLU A 75 17.44 -1.19 -6.42
N THR A 76 18.37 -0.34 -6.86
CA THR A 76 18.24 1.12 -6.78
C THR A 76 17.10 1.62 -7.68
N ILE A 77 16.95 1.09 -8.88
CA ILE A 77 15.83 1.39 -9.78
C ILE A 77 14.49 0.96 -9.16
N GLY A 78 14.44 -0.24 -8.59
CA GLY A 78 13.25 -0.73 -7.89
C GLY A 78 12.83 0.18 -6.74
N PHE A 79 13.79 0.69 -5.97
CA PHE A 79 13.58 1.67 -4.91
C PHE A 79 13.08 3.02 -5.46
N LEU A 80 13.75 3.60 -6.47
CA LEU A 80 13.36 4.89 -7.04
C LEU A 80 11.94 4.89 -7.61
N ARG A 81 11.55 3.81 -8.31
CA ARG A 81 10.18 3.66 -8.80
C ARG A 81 9.17 3.50 -7.67
N HIS A 82 9.55 2.79 -6.62
CA HIS A 82 8.69 2.65 -5.46
C HIS A 82 8.46 4.00 -4.77
N CYS A 83 9.52 4.80 -4.62
CA CYS A 83 9.43 6.16 -4.11
C CYS A 83 8.51 7.03 -4.97
N GLU A 84 8.68 7.03 -6.29
CA GLU A 84 7.81 7.80 -7.20
C GLU A 84 6.33 7.45 -7.01
N ILE A 85 6.01 6.16 -6.95
CA ILE A 85 4.62 5.71 -6.79
C ILE A 85 4.07 6.10 -5.41
N LYS A 86 4.84 5.92 -4.33
CA LYS A 86 4.42 6.33 -2.98
C LYS A 86 4.15 7.83 -2.90
N HIS A 87 5.06 8.67 -3.40
CA HIS A 87 4.88 10.13 -3.43
C HIS A 87 3.69 10.53 -4.30
N GLY A 88 3.53 9.91 -5.48
CA GLY A 88 2.39 10.16 -6.35
C GLY A 88 1.04 9.82 -5.72
N ARG A 89 0.95 8.69 -5.00
CA ARG A 89 -0.28 8.28 -4.30
C ARG A 89 -0.65 9.22 -3.18
N VAL A 90 0.32 9.56 -2.33
CA VAL A 90 0.10 10.53 -1.23
C VAL A 90 -0.29 11.88 -1.80
N ALA A 91 0.36 12.34 -2.88
CA ALA A 91 0.03 13.60 -3.52
C ALA A 91 -1.39 13.61 -4.14
N MET A 92 -1.82 12.52 -4.78
CA MET A 92 -3.19 12.41 -5.30
C MET A 92 -4.24 12.48 -4.19
N ALA A 93 -4.01 11.76 -3.07
CA ALA A 93 -4.90 11.82 -1.92
C ALA A 93 -4.91 13.21 -1.26
N ALA A 94 -3.73 13.82 -1.10
CA ALA A 94 -3.58 15.16 -0.55
C ALA A 94 -4.28 16.22 -1.42
N PHE A 95 -4.19 16.11 -2.75
CA PHE A 95 -4.80 17.08 -3.67
C PHE A 95 -6.33 17.11 -3.53
N VAL A 96 -6.96 15.93 -3.50
CA VAL A 96 -8.40 15.82 -3.27
C VAL A 96 -8.77 16.30 -1.87
N GLY A 97 -8.00 15.88 -0.85
CA GLY A 97 -8.21 16.30 0.54
C GLY A 97 -8.14 17.83 0.70
N PHE A 98 -7.15 18.48 0.10
CA PHE A 98 -6.98 19.93 0.14
C PHE A 98 -8.18 20.65 -0.45
N ILE A 99 -8.70 20.20 -1.60
CA ILE A 99 -9.89 20.79 -2.24
C ILE A 99 -11.13 20.62 -1.37
N VAL A 100 -11.38 19.41 -0.85
CA VAL A 100 -12.55 19.13 0.00
C VAL A 100 -12.54 20.03 1.24
N GLN A 101 -11.38 20.12 1.89
CA GLN A 101 -11.21 20.92 3.11
C GLN A 101 -11.27 22.42 2.85
N ALA A 102 -10.67 22.91 1.75
CA ALA A 102 -10.74 24.32 1.38
C ALA A 102 -12.16 24.77 1.01
N ASN A 103 -13.00 23.86 0.49
CA ASN A 103 -14.42 24.12 0.25
C ASN A 103 -15.30 24.05 1.51
N GLY A 104 -14.71 23.76 2.67
CA GLY A 104 -15.45 23.64 3.94
C GLY A 104 -16.33 22.38 4.02
N ILE A 105 -16.05 21.36 3.21
CA ILE A 105 -16.76 20.07 3.31
C ILE A 105 -16.08 19.27 4.42
N HIS A 106 -16.52 19.50 5.66
CA HIS A 106 -16.04 18.80 6.83
C HIS A 106 -17.15 17.94 7.45
N PHE A 107 -16.76 17.01 8.32
CA PHE A 107 -17.74 16.20 9.04
C PHE A 107 -18.54 17.08 10.03
N PRO A 108 -19.88 17.02 10.05
CA PRO A 108 -20.71 17.90 10.87
C PRO A 108 -20.83 17.50 12.35
N TRP A 109 -20.05 16.52 12.83
CA TRP A 109 -20.11 16.02 14.21
C TRP A 109 -18.81 16.27 14.98
N ALA A 110 -18.90 16.29 16.31
CA ALA A 110 -17.73 16.41 17.19
C ALA A 110 -16.80 15.19 17.03
N PRO A 111 -15.46 15.37 17.07
CA PRO A 111 -14.72 16.61 17.33
C PRO A 111 -14.41 17.45 16.07
N PHE A 112 -14.87 17.07 14.88
CA PHE A 112 -14.50 17.73 13.62
C PHE A 112 -15.24 19.03 13.37
N ASN A 113 -16.40 19.22 14.00
CA ASN A 113 -17.19 20.45 13.90
C ASN A 113 -16.62 21.64 14.68
N SER A 114 -15.59 21.44 15.52
CA SER A 114 -14.95 22.51 16.29
C SER A 114 -13.77 23.17 15.55
N ILE A 115 -13.34 22.59 14.43
CA ILE A 115 -12.29 23.14 13.57
C ILE A 115 -12.97 24.20 12.69
N THR A 116 -12.64 25.47 12.93
CA THR A 116 -13.31 26.61 12.27
C THR A 116 -12.43 27.32 11.24
N THR A 117 -11.16 26.94 11.17
CA THR A 117 -10.21 27.48 10.21
C THR A 117 -10.54 27.08 8.78
N LEU A 118 -10.27 28.00 7.86
CA LEU A 118 -10.67 27.89 6.46
C LEU A 118 -9.51 27.51 5.54
N SER A 119 -8.26 27.51 6.04
CA SER A 119 -7.12 27.01 5.28
C SER A 119 -6.80 25.57 5.73
N PRO A 120 -6.64 24.62 4.80
CA PRO A 120 -6.33 23.23 5.16
C PRO A 120 -5.07 23.03 6.04
N PRO A 121 -3.99 23.83 5.90
CA PRO A 121 -2.84 23.74 6.80
C PRO A 121 -3.17 24.14 8.25
N GLU A 122 -3.95 25.20 8.46
CA GLU A 122 -4.37 25.60 9.81
C GLU A 122 -5.30 24.58 10.46
N GLN A 123 -6.14 23.91 9.67
CA GLN A 123 -6.99 22.84 10.16
C GLN A 123 -6.17 21.66 10.71
N TRP A 124 -5.00 21.37 10.12
CA TRP A 124 -4.08 20.38 10.68
C TRP A 124 -3.51 20.85 12.02
N ASP A 125 -3.16 22.12 12.15
CA ASP A 125 -2.60 22.68 13.38
C ASP A 125 -3.59 22.61 14.55
N GLU A 126 -4.87 22.87 14.29
CA GLU A 126 -5.96 22.82 15.29
C GLU A 126 -6.28 21.40 15.78
N LEU A 127 -5.78 20.34 15.13
CA LEU A 127 -6.02 18.98 15.58
C LEU A 127 -5.34 18.71 16.94
N PRO A 128 -6.02 18.01 17.87
CA PRO A 128 -5.41 17.55 19.11
C PRO A 128 -4.16 16.68 18.84
N ASP A 129 -3.12 16.83 19.66
CA ASP A 129 -1.85 16.09 19.49
C ASP A 129 -2.05 14.56 19.47
N ALA A 130 -2.96 14.05 20.30
CA ALA A 130 -3.30 12.63 20.32
C ALA A 130 -3.87 12.15 18.96
N ALA A 131 -4.66 12.98 18.28
CA ALA A 131 -5.21 12.65 16.96
C ALA A 131 -4.11 12.65 15.89
N LYS A 132 -3.19 13.63 15.93
CA LYS A 132 -2.02 13.67 15.03
C LYS A 132 -1.16 12.41 15.18
N TRP A 133 -0.88 11.98 16.41
CA TRP A 133 -0.15 10.75 16.68
C TRP A 133 -0.86 9.50 16.17
N GLN A 134 -2.18 9.38 16.39
CA GLN A 134 -2.95 8.24 15.89
C GLN A 134 -2.91 8.16 14.36
N ILE A 135 -2.99 9.29 13.66
CA ILE A 135 -2.87 9.34 12.19
C ILE A 135 -1.47 8.92 11.76
N ILE A 136 -0.42 9.50 12.34
CA ILE A 136 0.98 9.20 11.99
C ILE A 136 1.31 7.73 12.27
N LEU A 137 0.94 7.20 13.44
CA LEU A 137 1.18 5.80 13.81
C LEU A 137 0.34 4.84 12.97
N GLY A 138 -0.90 5.22 12.62
CA GLY A 138 -1.74 4.45 11.72
C GLY A 138 -1.12 4.33 10.32
N VAL A 139 -0.69 5.45 9.74
CA VAL A 139 0.04 5.45 8.45
C VAL A 139 1.36 4.69 8.57
N GLY A 140 2.11 4.89 9.66
CA GLY A 140 3.35 4.18 9.94
C GLY A 140 3.18 2.66 9.99
N PHE A 141 2.09 2.16 10.58
CA PHE A 141 1.75 0.75 10.55
C PHE A 141 1.45 0.24 9.14
N LEU A 142 0.71 1.00 8.33
CA LEU A 142 0.41 0.62 6.94
C LEU A 142 1.67 0.57 6.07
N GLU A 143 2.58 1.53 6.24
CA GLU A 143 3.87 1.57 5.57
C GLU A 143 4.74 0.38 5.99
N TRP A 144 4.85 0.13 7.30
CA TRP A 144 5.57 -1.04 7.84
C TRP A 144 5.00 -2.36 7.32
N TRP A 145 3.66 -2.49 7.24
CA TRP A 145 2.98 -3.65 6.69
C TRP A 145 3.35 -3.88 5.21
N SER A 146 3.53 -2.82 4.44
CA SER A 146 3.94 -2.91 3.04
C SER A 146 5.38 -3.41 2.84
N GLU A 147 6.26 -3.17 3.81
CA GLU A 147 7.69 -3.55 3.76
C GLU A 147 7.91 -5.00 4.21
N ILE A 148 7.17 -5.48 5.22
CA ILE A 148 7.39 -6.82 5.80
C ILE A 148 6.99 -7.98 4.87
N ARG A 149 6.18 -7.72 3.83
CA ARG A 149 5.83 -8.68 2.75
C ARG A 149 5.41 -10.07 3.29
N LEU A 150 4.55 -10.07 4.31
CA LEU A 150 4.12 -11.30 4.99
C LEU A 150 3.38 -12.30 4.07
N ASP A 151 2.92 -11.85 2.90
CA ASP A 151 2.28 -12.67 1.87
C ASP A 151 3.26 -13.54 1.07
N GLY A 152 4.57 -13.47 1.35
CA GLY A 152 5.61 -14.21 0.65
C GLY A 152 5.96 -13.62 -0.73
N SER A 153 5.41 -12.45 -1.07
CA SER A 153 5.80 -11.73 -2.28
C SER A 153 7.22 -11.16 -2.14
N ALA A 154 7.98 -11.16 -3.23
CA ALA A 154 9.32 -10.57 -3.21
C ALA A 154 9.25 -9.08 -2.90
N HIS A 155 10.24 -8.58 -2.15
CA HIS A 155 10.42 -7.15 -1.90
C HIS A 155 10.66 -6.40 -3.22
N TYR A 156 10.28 -5.13 -3.34
CA TYR A 156 10.43 -4.37 -4.60
C TYR A 156 11.89 -4.22 -5.04
N MET A 157 12.84 -4.21 -4.10
CA MET A 157 14.28 -4.29 -4.42
C MET A 157 14.72 -5.69 -4.89
N LYS A 158 13.95 -6.75 -4.62
CA LYS A 158 14.29 -8.15 -4.98
C LYS A 158 13.43 -8.70 -6.12
N GLY A 159 12.97 -7.83 -7.02
CA GLY A 159 12.15 -8.19 -8.18
C GLY A 159 10.65 -8.26 -7.90
N GLY A 160 10.22 -7.81 -6.72
CA GLY A 160 8.81 -7.55 -6.42
C GLY A 160 8.25 -6.37 -7.21
N LYS A 161 6.92 -6.28 -7.28
CA LYS A 161 6.24 -5.18 -7.98
C LYS A 161 6.32 -3.89 -7.16
N PRO A 162 6.89 -2.78 -7.69
CA PRO A 162 6.89 -1.50 -7.00
C PRO A 162 5.46 -1.01 -6.73
N GLY A 163 5.22 -0.51 -5.51
CA GLY A 163 3.90 0.02 -5.11
C GLY A 163 2.85 -1.05 -4.81
N TYR A 164 3.21 -2.33 -4.79
CA TYR A 164 2.30 -3.38 -4.34
C TYR A 164 2.14 -3.32 -2.80
N VAL A 165 0.89 -3.38 -2.31
CA VAL A 165 0.58 -3.50 -0.88
C VAL A 165 -0.03 -4.88 -0.65
N PRO A 166 0.51 -5.70 0.28
CA PRO A 166 -0.05 -7.01 0.59
C PRO A 166 -1.48 -6.87 1.14
N PRO A 167 -2.47 -7.61 0.60
CA PRO A 167 -3.83 -7.56 1.14
C PRO A 167 -3.84 -8.16 2.56
N PHE A 168 -4.60 -7.55 3.47
CA PHE A 168 -4.74 -8.05 4.84
C PHE A 168 -5.35 -9.46 4.87
N SER A 169 -6.16 -9.79 3.87
CA SER A 169 -6.74 -11.13 3.69
C SER A 169 -5.75 -12.21 3.23
N ALA A 170 -4.53 -11.89 2.79
CA ALA A 170 -3.52 -12.90 2.42
C ALA A 170 -2.82 -13.53 3.63
N THR A 171 -2.82 -12.87 4.79
CA THR A 171 -2.19 -13.37 6.03
C THR A 171 -3.08 -13.12 7.25
N PRO A 172 -4.28 -13.74 7.29
CA PRO A 172 -5.19 -13.61 8.43
C PRO A 172 -4.55 -14.09 9.75
N ASP A 173 -3.65 -15.09 9.68
CA ASP A 173 -3.00 -15.69 10.85
C ASP A 173 -1.91 -14.81 11.48
N LYS A 174 -1.47 -13.75 10.79
CA LYS A 174 -0.44 -12.82 11.28
C LYS A 174 -1.04 -11.54 11.88
N LEU A 175 -2.36 -11.38 11.81
CA LEU A 175 -3.08 -10.26 12.40
C LEU A 175 -3.79 -10.72 13.69
N PRO A 176 -3.73 -9.94 14.79
CA PRO A 176 -4.35 -10.32 16.06
C PRO A 176 -5.89 -10.33 16.01
N HIS A 177 -6.49 -9.75 14.97
CA HIS A 177 -7.93 -9.77 14.71
C HIS A 177 -8.19 -9.70 13.19
N PRO A 178 -9.29 -10.29 12.70
CA PRO A 178 -9.62 -10.28 11.28
C PRO A 178 -10.03 -8.88 10.83
N ILE A 179 -9.33 -8.34 9.82
CA ILE A 179 -9.68 -7.09 9.16
C ILE A 179 -10.50 -7.44 7.90
N PRO A 180 -11.80 -7.08 7.83
CA PRO A 180 -12.68 -7.55 6.76
C PRO A 180 -12.45 -6.88 5.40
N LEU A 181 -11.81 -5.71 5.37
CA LEU A 181 -11.58 -4.93 4.16
C LEU A 181 -10.07 -4.77 3.90
N ASP A 182 -9.65 -5.06 2.67
CA ASP A 182 -8.29 -4.84 2.21
C ASP A 182 -8.03 -3.32 1.96
N LEU A 183 -6.78 -2.85 2.14
CA LEU A 183 -6.43 -1.43 1.98
C LEU A 183 -6.68 -0.92 0.56
N TYR A 184 -6.38 -1.74 -0.45
CA TYR A 184 -6.61 -1.43 -1.85
C TYR A 184 -7.66 -2.39 -2.43
N ASP A 185 -8.60 -1.83 -3.18
CA ASP A 185 -9.75 -2.55 -3.76
C ASP A 185 -10.58 -3.33 -2.72
N PRO A 186 -11.17 -2.64 -1.72
CA PRO A 186 -11.92 -3.29 -0.63
C PRO A 186 -13.11 -4.11 -1.11
N PHE A 187 -13.69 -3.75 -2.26
CA PHE A 187 -14.82 -4.44 -2.88
C PHE A 187 -14.42 -5.37 -4.03
N LYS A 188 -13.11 -5.52 -4.30
CA LYS A 188 -12.56 -6.51 -5.22
C LYS A 188 -13.04 -6.37 -6.67
N PHE A 189 -13.36 -5.15 -7.10
CA PHE A 189 -13.85 -4.84 -8.45
C PHE A 189 -12.78 -5.04 -9.54
N SER A 190 -11.49 -5.04 -9.17
CA SER A 190 -10.37 -5.13 -10.12
C SER A 190 -9.85 -6.55 -10.33
N LYS A 191 -10.46 -7.57 -9.69
CA LYS A 191 -10.00 -8.96 -9.79
C LYS A 191 -9.97 -9.52 -11.21
N ASN A 192 -10.97 -9.19 -12.03
CA ASN A 192 -11.14 -9.72 -13.39
C ASN A 192 -10.55 -8.81 -14.48
N ALA A 193 -9.78 -7.77 -14.13
CA ALA A 193 -9.18 -6.89 -15.12
C ALA A 193 -8.05 -7.58 -15.89
N SER A 194 -8.05 -7.44 -17.23
CA SER A 194 -6.98 -7.93 -18.11
C SER A 194 -5.61 -7.33 -17.76
N GLU A 195 -4.54 -8.04 -18.07
CA GLU A 195 -3.17 -7.57 -17.80
C GLU A 195 -2.85 -6.26 -18.53
N GLU A 196 -3.34 -6.11 -19.77
CA GLU A 196 -3.19 -4.86 -20.53
C GLU A 196 -3.91 -3.69 -19.86
N LYS A 197 -5.10 -3.91 -19.29
CA LYS A 197 -5.85 -2.87 -18.57
C LYS A 197 -5.13 -2.48 -17.28
N LYS A 198 -4.50 -3.45 -16.59
CA LYS A 198 -3.67 -3.19 -15.41
C LYS A 198 -2.43 -2.38 -15.80
N ALA A 199 -1.71 -2.77 -16.85
CA ALA A 199 -0.54 -2.05 -17.34
C ALA A 199 -0.89 -0.60 -17.76
N ALA A 200 -1.98 -0.41 -18.50
CA ALA A 200 -2.48 0.91 -18.85
C ALA A 200 -2.90 1.73 -17.62
N GLY A 201 -3.50 1.09 -16.62
CA GLY A 201 -3.86 1.70 -15.34
C GLY A 201 -2.64 2.23 -14.57
N LEU A 202 -1.56 1.46 -14.52
CA LEU A 202 -0.31 1.86 -13.87
C LEU A 202 0.33 3.08 -14.54
N LEU A 203 0.31 3.15 -15.88
CA LEU A 203 0.81 4.33 -16.60
C LEU A 203 -0.01 5.59 -16.30
N LYS A 204 -1.34 5.45 -16.21
CA LYS A 204 -2.23 6.55 -15.82
C LYS A 204 -1.96 7.01 -14.39
N GLU A 205 -1.75 6.06 -13.48
CA GLU A 205 -1.42 6.35 -12.08
C GLU A 205 -0.14 7.19 -11.96
N ILE A 206 0.91 6.83 -12.69
CA ILE A 206 2.19 7.58 -12.68
C ILE A 206 1.99 9.01 -13.17
N ASN A 207 1.34 9.20 -14.32
CA ASN A 207 1.15 10.54 -14.88
C ASN A 207 0.23 11.42 -14.00
N ASN A 208 -0.83 10.84 -13.43
CA ASN A 208 -1.70 11.55 -12.48
C ASN A 208 -0.97 11.87 -11.17
N GLY A 209 -0.14 10.95 -10.67
CA GLY A 209 0.71 11.16 -9.51
C GLY A 209 1.72 12.30 -9.70
N ARG A 210 2.41 12.34 -10.85
CA ARG A 210 3.31 13.44 -11.25
C ARG A 210 2.60 14.78 -11.26
N LEU A 211 1.41 14.84 -11.85
CA LEU A 211 0.61 16.07 -11.87
C LEU A 211 0.19 16.49 -10.46
N ALA A 212 -0.28 15.55 -9.63
CA ALA A 212 -0.72 15.83 -8.26
C ALA A 212 0.44 16.31 -7.37
N MET A 213 1.65 15.77 -7.54
CA MET A 213 2.85 16.23 -6.82
C MET A 213 3.13 17.70 -7.10
N LEU A 214 3.08 18.12 -8.38
CA LEU A 214 3.24 19.53 -8.76
C LEU A 214 2.08 20.39 -8.26
N GLY A 215 0.85 19.86 -8.31
CA GLY A 215 -0.35 20.56 -7.85
C GLY A 215 -0.31 20.91 -6.36
N ILE A 216 0.03 19.94 -5.50
CA ILE A 216 0.17 20.19 -4.06
C ILE A 216 1.29 21.18 -3.75
N MET A 217 2.45 21.05 -4.39
CA MET A 217 3.54 22.01 -4.19
C MET A 217 3.14 23.42 -4.62
N GLY A 218 2.35 23.55 -5.68
CA GLY A 218 1.76 24.84 -6.10
C GLY A 218 0.80 25.41 -5.05
N PHE A 219 -0.05 24.58 -4.44
CA PHE A 219 -0.95 25.02 -3.37
C PHE A 219 -0.21 25.48 -2.12
N LEU A 220 0.84 24.74 -1.72
CA LEU A 220 1.68 25.10 -0.58
C LEU A 220 2.49 26.36 -0.84
N ALA A 221 3.03 26.52 -2.05
CA ALA A 221 3.76 27.72 -2.45
C ALA A 221 2.86 28.96 -2.41
N GLU A 222 1.64 28.88 -2.95
CA GLU A 222 0.68 30.00 -2.92
C GLU A 222 0.22 30.31 -1.50
N ALA A 223 0.01 29.30 -0.66
CA ALA A 223 -0.34 29.50 0.75
C ALA A 223 0.78 30.22 1.51
N LYS A 224 2.05 29.93 1.22
CA LYS A 224 3.21 30.55 1.88
C LYS A 224 3.60 31.90 1.31
N VAL A 225 3.54 32.04 -0.01
CA VAL A 225 3.93 33.24 -0.75
C VAL A 225 2.75 33.59 -1.66
N PRO A 226 1.84 34.48 -1.20
CA PRO A 226 0.70 34.89 -2.00
C PRO A 226 1.13 35.50 -3.33
N GLY A 227 0.53 35.05 -4.44
CA GLY A 227 0.87 35.47 -5.79
C GLY A 227 2.04 34.70 -6.43
N SER A 228 2.57 33.66 -5.79
CA SER A 228 3.62 32.80 -6.39
C SER A 228 3.09 31.95 -7.54
N VAL A 229 1.81 31.60 -7.52
CA VAL A 229 1.10 30.95 -8.62
C VAL A 229 0.00 31.89 -9.12
N PRO A 230 0.22 32.61 -10.24
CA PRO A 230 -0.71 33.64 -10.73
C PRO A 230 -2.14 33.16 -10.97
N LEU A 231 -2.33 31.87 -11.26
CA LEU A 231 -3.64 31.27 -11.50
C LEU A 231 -4.44 31.01 -10.20
N LEU A 232 -3.78 30.95 -9.05
CA LEU A 232 -4.36 30.58 -7.76
C LEU A 232 -4.52 31.76 -6.80
N THR A 233 -4.13 32.95 -7.24
CA THR A 233 -4.17 34.17 -6.43
C THR A 233 -5.59 34.48 -5.98
N GLY A 234 -5.78 34.57 -4.66
CA GLY A 234 -7.07 34.87 -4.02
C GLY A 234 -7.99 33.67 -3.80
N LEU A 235 -7.64 32.47 -4.29
CA LEU A 235 -8.39 31.24 -4.03
C LEU A 235 -7.87 30.49 -2.81
N ILE A 236 -6.57 30.56 -2.55
CA ILE A 236 -5.92 29.92 -1.41
C ILE A 236 -5.66 30.97 -0.34
N LYS A 237 -6.05 30.64 0.90
CA LYS A 237 -5.80 31.52 2.05
C LYS A 237 -4.33 31.46 2.44
N PRO A 238 -3.71 32.62 2.76
CA PRO A 238 -2.33 32.67 3.20
C PRO A 238 -2.17 31.93 4.53
N TYR A 239 -1.05 31.24 4.70
CA TYR A 239 -0.73 30.47 5.90
C TYR A 239 0.63 30.88 6.48
N GLY A 240 0.62 31.33 7.73
CA GLY A 240 1.82 31.83 8.41
C GLY A 240 2.74 30.74 8.97
N GLY A 241 2.24 29.53 9.24
CA GLY A 241 2.98 28.48 9.95
C GLY A 241 3.88 27.60 9.05
N GLU A 242 4.95 27.02 9.58
CA GLU A 242 5.70 25.91 8.94
C GLU A 242 4.88 24.62 8.63
N VAL A 243 4.50 24.43 7.36
CA VAL A 243 3.75 23.24 6.88
C VAL A 243 4.51 21.94 7.12
N MET A 244 5.85 21.97 7.16
CA MET A 244 6.66 20.77 7.36
C MET A 244 6.77 20.33 8.82
N ALA A 245 6.27 21.12 9.76
CA ALA A 245 6.27 20.77 11.18
C ALA A 245 5.00 19.97 11.54
N PRO A 246 5.11 18.69 11.95
CA PRO A 246 3.94 17.92 12.35
C PRO A 246 3.34 18.39 13.68
N PHE A 247 4.16 19.02 14.56
CA PHE A 247 3.78 19.53 15.87
C PHE A 247 4.42 20.91 16.09
N TYR A 248 3.63 21.91 16.52
CA TYR A 248 4.10 23.28 16.76
C TYR A 248 4.37 23.60 18.23
N THR A 249 3.71 22.91 19.14
CA THR A 249 3.82 23.14 20.59
C THR A 249 4.69 22.07 21.25
N THR A 250 5.27 22.42 22.39
CA THR A 250 5.83 21.46 23.34
C THR A 250 4.77 20.40 23.63
N ILE A 251 5.10 19.14 23.34
CA ILE A 251 4.18 18.00 23.44
C ILE A 251 3.59 17.95 24.85
N ASP A 252 2.26 18.09 24.96
CA ASP A 252 1.56 17.95 26.23
C ASP A 252 1.19 16.48 26.47
N TRP A 253 2.12 15.77 27.12
CA TRP A 253 1.96 14.37 27.54
C TRP A 253 0.86 14.18 28.59
N SER A 254 0.33 15.25 29.20
CA SER A 254 -0.74 15.16 30.21
C SER A 254 -2.06 14.66 29.61
N SER A 255 -2.30 14.94 28.32
CA SER A 255 -3.49 14.47 27.59
C SER A 255 -3.53 12.95 27.39
N TRP A 256 -2.42 12.24 27.63
CA TRP A 256 -2.30 10.78 27.47
C TRP A 256 -2.28 10.07 28.83
N ALA A 257 -2.11 10.83 29.91
CA ALA A 257 -2.19 10.33 31.27
C ALA A 257 -3.65 10.14 31.66
N TYR A 258 -4.23 8.97 31.36
CA TYR A 258 -5.39 8.46 32.10
C TYR A 258 -4.94 8.02 33.49
N ILE A 259 -4.40 8.94 34.30
CA ILE A 259 -4.25 8.73 35.73
C ILE A 259 -5.57 9.22 36.32
N PRO A 260 -6.46 8.32 36.80
CA PRO A 260 -7.58 8.78 37.60
C PRO A 260 -6.97 9.47 38.81
N VAL A 261 -7.11 10.79 38.89
CA VAL A 261 -6.85 11.55 40.11
C VAL A 261 -7.92 11.12 41.10
N LYS A 262 -7.74 9.96 41.72
CA LYS A 262 -8.22 9.72 43.06
C LYS A 262 -7.20 10.37 43.98
N MET A 263 -7.37 11.65 44.25
CA MET A 263 -6.77 12.28 45.41
C MET A 263 -7.87 12.81 46.32
N GLN A 264 -7.96 12.12 47.46
CA GLN A 264 -8.66 12.38 48.72
C GLN A 264 -10.17 12.16 48.76
#